data_AF-A0A1X2GQP7-F1
#
_entry.id   AF-A0A1X2GQP7-F1
#
_cell.length_a   1.000
_cell.length_b   1.000
_cell.length_c   1.000
_cell.angle_alpha   90.00
_cell.angle_beta   90.00
_cell.angle_gamma   90.00
#
_symmetry.space_group_name_H-M   'P 1'
#
loop_
_entity.id
_entity.type
_entity.pdbx_description
1 polymer ?
#
loop_
_entity_poly.entity_id
_entity_poly.type
_entity_poly.pdbx_seq_one_letter_code
_entity_poly.pdbx_strand_id
1 'polypeptide(L)'
;MGSLMVGLSLVTLVTLYPLIDQSFNLIERELVFSCRQVNRFVEQIDRLPSKLVGKLVTVVPRMFLDLMRRWLLIMVTIVQTALKWFLEMYQSTYRCLFFFAIHTALALLTVITKPIQAAVETILKGIHALGELFGASDMENVPTQLSNWTFAMEQAQHQVGQWTNSSTWLDPLLQPLDDLKSHLNDSLQPAGALASGAVLPWQLPPPTPPVCQVDSILAYVQEAHKDTLHFVHVLMAITISIMVVCMSLHWLLLRHRFRYLQRMRLHVLDLLADPASLPGLDPPAMIRRHHVSAQAALLSRYGDIQQSPWVSSLLTFRSRAALVAVPGKWRQWLHFITQSQALVYCLVFSVFGLVISHLALASVQWLSTSALTTLDQRVEEWSHNVTVNALGAIQFSYEAQANATNRWITAMQNATNDQWLASVQAFAAPINQTLDSAIDHLSQLITATVGGSIMEEPAKDVIQCLILNKLVALQHGVEWIMNQPGIELPLLPMMDLDVQLNVTSLEPSSVLVARLSSHIQSQIVVYWVIFALWCLCAVLGLGYVYEVPMPSKLTLRPLRHRLSEKKPASP
;
A
#
# COMPACT_ATOMS: atom_id res chain seq x y z
N MET A 1 59.83 7.19 -6.04
CA MET A 1 59.35 6.09 -5.19
C MET A 1 58.52 6.58 -4.02
N GLY A 2 59.03 7.42 -3.09
CA GLY A 2 58.23 7.93 -1.97
C GLY A 2 56.95 8.68 -2.36
N SER A 3 56.97 9.49 -3.43
CA SER A 3 55.78 10.19 -3.96
C SER A 3 54.74 9.24 -4.58
N LEU A 4 55.18 8.19 -5.29
CA LEU A 4 54.30 7.16 -5.85
C LEU A 4 53.58 6.37 -4.75
N MET A 5 54.28 6.14 -3.64
CA MET A 5 53.75 5.41 -2.48
C MET A 5 52.70 6.24 -1.73
N VAL A 6 52.95 7.52 -1.42
CA VAL A 6 51.90 8.41 -0.86
C VAL A 6 50.71 8.55 -1.83
N GLY A 7 50.96 8.51 -3.14
CA GLY A 7 49.91 8.44 -4.16
C GLY A 7 48.97 7.25 -3.99
N LEU A 8 49.45 6.06 -3.58
CA LEU A 8 48.60 4.90 -3.32
C LEU A 8 47.64 5.13 -2.14
N SER A 9 48.10 5.76 -1.05
CA SER A 9 47.23 6.13 0.06
C SER A 9 46.19 7.19 -0.35
N LEU A 10 46.57 8.14 -1.21
CA LEU A 10 45.63 9.13 -1.76
C LEU A 10 44.57 8.44 -2.65
N VAL A 11 44.97 7.48 -3.47
CA VAL A 11 44.03 6.69 -4.30
C VAL A 11 42.96 6.04 -3.44
N THR A 12 43.30 5.48 -2.28
CA THR A 12 42.30 4.86 -1.38
C THR A 12 41.28 5.86 -0.83
N LEU A 13 41.69 7.09 -0.50
CA LEU A 13 40.77 8.14 -0.07
C LEU A 13 39.91 8.66 -1.24
N VAL A 14 40.51 8.77 -2.42
CA VAL A 14 39.84 9.19 -3.65
C VAL A 14 38.81 8.15 -4.13
N THR A 15 39.04 6.85 -3.92
CA THR A 15 38.05 5.80 -4.23
C THR A 15 36.96 5.70 -3.17
N LEU A 16 37.27 6.03 -1.91
CA LEU A 16 36.30 6.05 -0.81
C LEU A 16 35.27 7.17 -0.96
N TYR A 17 35.69 8.35 -1.43
CA TYR A 17 34.82 9.51 -1.63
C TYR A 17 33.57 9.22 -2.50
N PRO A 18 33.69 8.77 -3.77
CA PRO A 18 32.52 8.51 -4.61
C PRO A 18 31.68 7.34 -4.10
N LEU A 19 32.28 6.39 -3.37
CA LEU A 19 31.55 5.28 -2.78
C LEU A 19 30.59 5.77 -1.68
N ILE A 20 31.08 6.66 -0.81
CA ILE A 20 30.27 7.28 0.25
C ILE A 20 29.19 8.18 -0.38
N ASP A 21 29.57 9.08 -1.29
CA ASP A 21 28.64 9.98 -1.98
C ASP A 21 27.53 9.22 -2.72
N GLN A 22 27.87 8.16 -3.46
CA GLN A 22 26.87 7.32 -4.13
C GLN A 22 25.92 6.63 -3.15
N SER A 23 26.43 6.17 -1.99
CA SER A 23 25.61 5.50 -0.99
C SER A 23 24.58 6.43 -0.34
N PHE A 24 24.99 7.65 0.01
CA PHE A 24 24.08 8.65 0.58
C PHE A 24 23.06 9.13 -0.47
N ASN A 25 23.50 9.40 -1.69
CA ASN A 25 22.60 9.76 -2.79
C ASN A 25 21.57 8.66 -3.11
N LEU A 26 21.94 7.38 -2.97
CA LEU A 26 21.02 6.26 -3.15
C LEU A 26 19.96 6.25 -2.03
N ILE A 27 20.38 6.42 -0.77
CA ILE A 27 19.48 6.49 0.40
C ILE A 27 18.46 7.63 0.23
N GLU A 28 18.91 8.82 -0.15
CA GLU A 28 18.02 9.97 -0.38
C GLU A 28 16.97 9.69 -1.45
N ARG A 29 17.39 9.09 -2.58
CA ARG A 29 16.49 8.75 -3.69
C ARG A 29 15.47 7.70 -3.29
N GLU A 30 15.90 6.66 -2.57
CA GLU A 30 15.04 5.56 -2.12
C GLU A 30 13.98 6.07 -1.15
N LEU A 31 14.36 6.89 -0.16
CA LEU A 31 13.42 7.50 0.79
C LEU A 31 12.34 8.35 0.08
N VAL A 32 12.75 9.20 -0.85
CA VAL A 32 11.83 10.06 -1.62
C VAL A 32 10.98 9.22 -2.58
N PHE A 33 11.50 8.11 -3.12
CA PHE A 33 10.75 7.20 -3.96
C PHE A 33 9.68 6.43 -3.17
N SER A 34 10.06 5.79 -2.06
CA SER A 34 9.14 5.11 -1.14
C SER A 34 8.02 6.04 -0.68
N CYS A 35 8.36 7.26 -0.28
CA CYS A 35 7.37 8.25 0.18
C CYS A 35 6.36 8.63 -0.92
N ARG A 36 6.84 8.83 -2.15
CA ARG A 36 5.97 9.09 -3.31
C ARG A 36 5.08 7.89 -3.64
N GLN A 37 5.58 6.67 -3.48
CA GLN A 37 4.81 5.46 -3.71
C GLN A 37 3.67 5.33 -2.70
N VAL A 38 3.93 5.57 -1.41
CA VAL A 38 2.89 5.59 -0.37
C VAL A 38 1.86 6.67 -0.64
N ASN A 39 2.26 7.91 -0.93
CA ASN A 39 1.32 8.99 -1.22
C ASN A 39 0.42 8.68 -2.43
N ARG A 40 0.96 8.07 -3.50
CA ARG A 40 0.15 7.62 -4.65
C ARG A 40 -0.80 6.50 -4.27
N PHE A 41 -0.37 5.54 -3.45
CA PHE A 41 -1.21 4.45 -3.00
C PHE A 41 -2.40 4.96 -2.17
N VAL A 42 -2.13 5.84 -1.21
CA VAL A 42 -3.17 6.51 -0.41
C VAL A 42 -4.12 7.29 -1.33
N GLU A 43 -3.61 8.10 -2.25
CA GLU A 43 -4.43 8.87 -3.19
C GLU A 43 -5.30 7.99 -4.11
N GLN A 44 -4.79 6.83 -4.53
CA GLN A 44 -5.54 5.87 -5.34
C GLN A 44 -6.69 5.24 -4.53
N ILE A 45 -6.41 4.82 -3.29
CA ILE A 45 -7.43 4.22 -2.41
C ILE A 45 -8.48 5.24 -2.02
N ASP A 46 -8.06 6.45 -1.64
CA ASP A 46 -8.95 7.55 -1.25
C ASP A 46 -9.99 7.86 -2.35
N ARG A 47 -9.58 7.77 -3.61
CA ARG A 47 -10.46 8.00 -4.77
C ARG A 47 -11.31 6.80 -5.17
N LEU A 48 -11.01 5.59 -4.68
CA LEU A 48 -11.65 4.37 -5.17
C LEU A 48 -13.14 4.26 -4.79
N PRO A 49 -13.56 4.49 -3.53
CA PRO A 49 -14.96 4.40 -3.16
C PRO A 49 -15.78 5.49 -3.86
N SER A 50 -15.29 6.73 -3.97
CA SER A 50 -15.99 7.81 -4.68
C SER A 50 -16.34 7.49 -6.14
N LYS A 51 -15.43 6.83 -6.88
CA LYS A 51 -15.69 6.39 -8.26
C LYS A 51 -16.71 5.26 -8.32
N LEU A 52 -16.67 4.33 -7.37
CA LEU A 52 -17.61 3.21 -7.30
C LEU A 52 -19.01 3.70 -6.94
N VAL A 53 -19.10 4.54 -5.91
CA VAL A 53 -20.35 5.13 -5.40
C VAL A 53 -20.96 6.05 -6.45
N GLY A 54 -20.18 6.88 -7.15
CA GLY A 54 -20.69 7.74 -8.22
C GLY A 54 -21.37 6.95 -9.35
N LYS A 55 -20.83 5.78 -9.71
CA LYS A 55 -21.48 4.88 -10.68
C LYS A 55 -22.71 4.19 -10.10
N LEU A 56 -22.64 3.73 -8.85
CA LEU A 56 -23.75 3.03 -8.21
C LEU A 56 -24.98 3.92 -8.04
N VAL A 57 -24.77 5.15 -7.56
CA VAL A 57 -25.83 6.13 -7.30
C VAL A 57 -26.54 6.58 -8.57
N THR A 58 -25.84 6.64 -9.70
CA THR A 58 -26.44 7.09 -10.97
C THR A 58 -27.21 6.00 -11.70
N VAL A 59 -26.80 4.74 -11.56
CA VAL A 59 -27.36 3.61 -12.33
C VAL A 59 -28.46 2.89 -11.56
N VAL A 60 -28.27 2.63 -10.26
CA VAL A 60 -29.14 1.75 -9.48
C VAL A 60 -30.57 2.30 -9.32
N PRO A 61 -30.79 3.57 -8.93
CA PRO A 61 -32.16 4.08 -8.72
C PRO A 61 -33.01 4.04 -9.98
N ARG A 62 -32.42 4.39 -11.14
CA ARG A 62 -33.13 4.41 -12.42
C ARG A 62 -33.56 3.01 -12.83
N MET A 63 -32.65 2.05 -12.74
CA MET A 63 -32.92 0.66 -13.11
C MET A 63 -33.95 0.02 -12.19
N PHE A 64 -33.86 0.28 -10.89
CA PHE A 64 -34.79 -0.27 -9.90
C PHE A 64 -36.21 0.28 -10.08
N LEU A 65 -36.36 1.61 -10.18
CA LEU A 65 -37.67 2.23 -10.36
C LEU A 65 -38.32 1.86 -11.70
N ASP A 66 -37.53 1.77 -12.78
CA ASP A 66 -38.04 1.32 -14.09
C ASP A 66 -38.51 -0.14 -14.06
N LEU A 67 -37.78 -1.01 -13.37
CA LEU A 67 -38.14 -2.41 -13.22
C LEU A 67 -39.44 -2.54 -12.41
N MET A 68 -39.54 -1.84 -11.29
CA MET A 68 -40.73 -1.82 -10.44
C MET A 68 -41.96 -1.30 -11.18
N ARG A 69 -41.82 -0.19 -11.92
CA ARG A 69 -42.89 0.36 -12.75
C ARG A 69 -43.40 -0.66 -13.77
N ARG A 70 -42.49 -1.29 -14.53
CA ARG A 70 -42.86 -2.28 -15.55
C ARG A 70 -43.57 -3.49 -14.94
N TRP A 71 -43.05 -4.00 -13.83
CA TRP A 71 -43.67 -5.12 -13.13
C TRP A 71 -45.05 -4.79 -12.59
N LEU A 72 -45.23 -3.63 -11.95
CA LEU A 72 -46.53 -3.26 -11.42
C LEU A 72 -47.56 -3.02 -12.54
N LEU A 73 -47.16 -2.38 -13.65
CA LEU A 73 -48.04 -2.22 -14.82
C LEU A 73 -48.47 -3.57 -15.43
N ILE A 74 -47.54 -4.53 -15.52
CA ILE A 74 -47.85 -5.88 -15.97
C ILE A 74 -48.83 -6.56 -15.01
N MET A 75 -48.56 -6.50 -13.70
CA MET A 75 -49.43 -7.10 -12.68
C MET A 75 -50.84 -6.50 -12.72
N VAL A 76 -50.97 -5.18 -12.77
CA VAL A 76 -52.28 -4.50 -12.86
C VAL A 76 -53.02 -4.90 -14.14
N THR A 77 -52.30 -5.03 -15.26
CA THR A 77 -52.90 -5.48 -16.52
C THR A 77 -53.38 -6.94 -16.46
N ILE A 78 -52.60 -7.82 -15.82
CA ILE A 78 -52.98 -9.21 -15.59
C ILE A 78 -54.22 -9.27 -14.71
N VAL A 79 -54.25 -8.53 -13.60
CA VAL A 79 -55.40 -8.49 -12.68
C VAL A 79 -56.64 -7.96 -13.39
N GLN A 80 -56.54 -6.87 -14.16
CA GLN A 80 -57.67 -6.33 -14.91
C GLN A 80 -58.23 -7.34 -15.92
N THR A 81 -57.35 -8.03 -16.64
CA THR A 81 -57.75 -9.02 -17.64
C THR A 81 -58.38 -10.25 -16.98
N ALA A 82 -57.80 -10.72 -15.87
CA ALA A 82 -58.32 -11.84 -15.11
C ALA A 82 -59.66 -11.50 -14.46
N LEU A 83 -59.82 -10.29 -13.90
CA LEU A 83 -61.07 -9.83 -13.30
C LEU A 83 -62.17 -9.71 -14.35
N LYS A 84 -61.88 -9.13 -15.51
CA LYS A 84 -62.83 -9.05 -16.63
C LYS A 84 -63.26 -10.44 -17.10
N TRP A 85 -62.30 -11.34 -17.31
CA TRP A 85 -62.59 -12.73 -17.69
C TRP A 85 -63.43 -13.45 -16.64
N PHE A 86 -63.11 -13.28 -15.36
CA PHE A 86 -63.86 -13.88 -14.25
C PHE A 86 -65.30 -13.35 -14.25
N LEU A 87 -65.50 -12.03 -14.29
CA LEU A 87 -66.83 -11.43 -14.29
C LEU A 87 -67.68 -11.87 -15.49
N GLU A 88 -67.10 -11.92 -16.70
CA GLU A 88 -67.79 -12.41 -17.91
C GLU A 88 -68.14 -13.91 -17.80
N MET A 89 -67.24 -14.73 -17.24
CA MET A 89 -67.48 -16.16 -16.98
C MET A 89 -68.66 -16.34 -16.03
N TYR A 90 -68.70 -15.58 -14.93
CA TYR A 90 -69.80 -15.64 -13.96
C TYR A 90 -71.11 -15.13 -14.54
N GLN A 91 -71.11 -14.02 -15.28
CA GLN A 91 -72.31 -13.51 -15.94
C GLN A 91 -72.92 -14.57 -16.88
N SER A 92 -72.09 -15.28 -17.65
CA SER A 92 -72.54 -16.38 -18.51
C SER A 92 -73.05 -17.59 -17.72
N THR A 93 -72.32 -18.02 -16.69
CA THR A 93 -72.69 -19.17 -15.84
C THR A 93 -73.99 -18.90 -15.08
N TYR A 94 -74.16 -17.68 -14.55
CA TYR A 94 -75.35 -17.28 -13.82
C TYR A 94 -76.56 -17.11 -14.72
N ARG A 95 -76.41 -16.59 -15.95
CA ARG A 95 -77.49 -16.62 -16.95
C ARG A 95 -78.01 -18.05 -17.12
N CYS A 96 -77.12 -19.02 -17.27
CA CYS A 96 -77.50 -20.43 -17.43
C CYS A 96 -78.15 -21.01 -16.17
N LEU A 97 -77.58 -20.77 -14.99
CA LEU A 97 -78.10 -21.32 -13.73
C LEU A 97 -79.44 -20.69 -13.30
N PHE A 98 -79.58 -19.36 -13.40
CA PHE A 98 -80.86 -18.69 -13.10
C PHE A 98 -81.92 -19.04 -14.12
N PHE A 99 -81.59 -19.04 -15.41
CA PHE A 99 -82.54 -19.44 -16.45
C PHE A 99 -82.98 -20.89 -16.25
N PHE A 100 -82.06 -21.79 -15.92
CA PHE A 100 -82.38 -23.18 -15.60
C PHE A 100 -83.28 -23.29 -14.36
N ALA A 101 -82.97 -22.58 -13.27
CA ALA A 101 -83.78 -22.62 -12.05
C ALA A 101 -85.20 -22.08 -12.28
N ILE A 102 -85.31 -20.93 -12.96
CA ILE A 102 -86.58 -20.29 -13.30
C ILE A 102 -87.39 -21.18 -14.27
N HIS A 103 -86.78 -21.69 -15.33
CA HIS A 103 -87.45 -22.60 -16.26
C HIS A 103 -87.87 -23.91 -15.60
N THR A 104 -87.07 -24.44 -14.66
CA THR A 104 -87.44 -25.64 -13.92
C THR A 104 -88.63 -25.36 -13.00
N ALA A 105 -88.65 -24.21 -12.32
CA ALA A 105 -89.77 -23.77 -11.49
C ALA A 105 -91.05 -23.52 -12.32
N LEU A 106 -90.96 -22.83 -13.47
CA LEU A 106 -92.06 -22.60 -14.40
C LEU A 106 -92.53 -23.91 -15.08
N ALA A 107 -91.62 -24.82 -15.43
CA ALA A 107 -91.97 -26.13 -15.98
C ALA A 107 -92.74 -26.97 -14.94
N LEU A 108 -92.31 -26.96 -13.68
CA LEU A 108 -93.07 -27.60 -12.60
C LEU A 108 -94.45 -26.98 -12.44
N LEU A 109 -94.58 -25.65 -12.52
CA LEU A 109 -95.89 -24.99 -12.45
C LEU A 109 -96.77 -25.27 -13.65
N THR A 110 -96.25 -25.32 -14.87
CA THR A 110 -97.06 -25.61 -16.07
C THR A 110 -97.58 -27.04 -16.11
N VAL A 111 -96.84 -27.98 -15.51
CA VAL A 111 -97.31 -29.35 -15.26
C VAL A 111 -98.41 -29.38 -14.20
N ILE A 112 -98.41 -28.44 -13.25
CA ILE A 112 -99.47 -28.28 -12.24
C ILE A 112 -100.66 -27.45 -12.78
N THR A 113 -100.48 -26.53 -13.74
CA THR A 113 -101.56 -25.68 -14.27
C THR A 113 -102.36 -26.30 -15.41
N LYS A 114 -101.78 -27.23 -16.20
CA LYS A 114 -102.53 -27.99 -17.20
C LYS A 114 -103.72 -28.79 -16.63
N PRO A 115 -103.62 -29.46 -15.46
CA PRO A 115 -104.79 -30.02 -14.82
C PRO A 115 -105.70 -28.96 -14.19
N ILE A 116 -105.20 -27.76 -13.85
CA ILE A 116 -106.02 -26.68 -13.28
C ILE A 116 -106.94 -26.04 -14.31
N GLN A 117 -106.55 -25.86 -15.57
CA GLN A 117 -107.46 -25.26 -16.57
C GLN A 117 -108.62 -26.19 -16.94
N ALA A 118 -108.38 -27.51 -16.98
CA ALA A 118 -109.44 -28.52 -17.12
C ALA A 118 -110.25 -28.69 -15.82
N ALA A 119 -109.60 -28.55 -14.65
CA ALA A 119 -110.29 -28.58 -13.38
C ALA A 119 -111.15 -27.33 -13.18
N VAL A 120 -110.75 -26.13 -13.59
CA VAL A 120 -111.49 -24.87 -13.39
C VAL A 120 -112.83 -24.87 -14.15
N GLU A 121 -112.92 -25.45 -15.35
CA GLU A 121 -114.20 -25.58 -16.07
C GLU A 121 -115.13 -26.62 -15.43
N THR A 122 -114.55 -27.68 -14.85
CA THR A 122 -115.27 -28.75 -14.15
C THR A 122 -115.67 -28.33 -12.73
N ILE A 123 -114.85 -27.49 -12.09
CA ILE A 123 -115.02 -26.91 -10.77
C ILE A 123 -116.00 -25.74 -10.84
N LEU A 124 -116.00 -24.88 -11.87
CA LEU A 124 -117.07 -23.87 -12.05
C LEU A 124 -118.46 -24.51 -12.19
N LYS A 125 -118.55 -25.69 -12.83
CA LYS A 125 -119.79 -26.48 -12.90
C LYS A 125 -120.14 -27.20 -11.58
N GLY A 126 -119.14 -27.52 -10.75
CA GLY A 126 -119.34 -28.09 -9.42
C GLY A 126 -119.57 -27.06 -8.30
N ILE A 127 -119.08 -25.83 -8.44
CA ILE A 127 -119.13 -24.76 -7.43
C ILE A 127 -120.54 -24.19 -7.26
N HIS A 128 -121.34 -24.13 -8.33
CA HIS A 128 -122.75 -23.75 -8.19
C HIS A 128 -123.57 -24.73 -7.34
N ALA A 129 -123.11 -25.98 -7.16
CA ALA A 129 -123.77 -26.99 -6.34
C ALA A 129 -123.16 -27.16 -4.93
N LEU A 130 -121.99 -26.57 -4.65
CA LEU A 130 -121.28 -26.70 -3.36
C LEU A 130 -121.21 -25.41 -2.54
N GLY A 131 -121.51 -24.25 -3.14
CA GLY A 131 -121.51 -22.95 -2.46
C GLY A 131 -122.59 -22.77 -1.38
N GLU A 132 -123.59 -23.65 -1.30
CA GLU A 132 -124.59 -23.64 -0.21
C GLU A 132 -124.23 -24.53 0.98
N LEU A 133 -123.21 -25.41 0.88
CA LEU A 133 -122.95 -26.41 1.92
C LEU A 133 -121.76 -26.08 2.86
N PHE A 134 -120.82 -25.25 2.43
CA PHE A 134 -119.66 -24.86 3.26
C PHE A 134 -119.36 -23.38 3.07
N GLY A 135 -119.80 -22.54 4.02
CA GLY A 135 -119.40 -21.14 4.09
C GLY A 135 -117.88 -21.03 4.24
N ALA A 136 -117.19 -20.72 3.15
CA ALA A 136 -115.74 -20.54 3.09
C ALA A 136 -115.42 -19.23 2.37
N SER A 137 -115.01 -18.22 3.12
CA SER A 137 -114.67 -16.88 2.63
C SER A 137 -113.20 -16.71 2.19
N ASP A 138 -112.36 -17.75 2.26
CA ASP A 138 -110.91 -17.61 2.03
C ASP A 138 -110.34 -18.50 0.91
N MET A 139 -111.17 -18.85 -0.09
CA MET A 139 -110.69 -19.51 -1.32
C MET A 139 -110.80 -18.64 -2.58
N GLU A 140 -111.18 -17.37 -2.41
CA GLU A 140 -111.25 -16.39 -3.51
C GLU A 140 -109.88 -15.81 -3.87
N ASN A 141 -108.88 -15.94 -2.98
CA ASN A 141 -107.54 -15.35 -3.15
C ASN A 141 -106.44 -16.30 -3.66
N VAL A 142 -106.73 -17.60 -3.82
CA VAL A 142 -105.74 -18.55 -4.38
C VAL A 142 -105.40 -18.24 -5.84
N PRO A 143 -106.37 -17.92 -6.73
CA PRO A 143 -106.07 -17.46 -8.08
C PRO A 143 -105.25 -16.18 -8.07
N THR A 144 -105.51 -15.25 -7.14
CA THR A 144 -104.83 -13.95 -7.05
C THR A 144 -103.41 -14.07 -6.47
N GLN A 145 -103.18 -14.96 -5.51
CA GLN A 145 -101.85 -15.29 -4.97
C GLN A 145 -100.99 -16.02 -5.99
N LEU A 146 -101.56 -17.00 -6.70
CA LEU A 146 -100.84 -17.72 -7.75
C LEU A 146 -100.53 -16.81 -8.95
N SER A 147 -101.48 -15.95 -9.34
CA SER A 147 -101.26 -14.96 -10.41
C SER A 147 -100.23 -13.89 -10.01
N ASN A 148 -100.26 -13.42 -8.75
CA ASN A 148 -99.26 -12.50 -8.22
C ASN A 148 -97.88 -13.14 -8.16
N TRP A 149 -97.79 -14.43 -7.83
CA TRP A 149 -96.52 -15.15 -7.81
C TRP A 149 -95.97 -15.39 -9.22
N THR A 150 -96.81 -15.79 -10.19
CA THR A 150 -96.37 -15.93 -11.59
C THR A 150 -95.93 -14.59 -12.18
N PHE A 151 -96.63 -13.51 -11.85
CA PHE A 151 -96.26 -12.16 -12.24
C PHE A 151 -94.94 -11.74 -11.59
N ALA A 152 -94.76 -12.02 -10.29
CA ALA A 152 -93.51 -11.78 -9.58
C ALA A 152 -92.35 -12.59 -10.16
N MET A 153 -92.56 -13.84 -10.59
CA MET A 153 -91.52 -14.66 -11.20
C MET A 153 -91.20 -14.25 -12.64
N GLU A 154 -92.19 -13.81 -13.41
CA GLU A 154 -91.97 -13.24 -14.74
C GLU A 154 -91.24 -11.90 -14.66
N GLN A 155 -91.59 -11.07 -13.66
CA GLN A 155 -90.90 -9.82 -13.37
C GLN A 155 -89.48 -10.07 -12.85
N ALA A 156 -89.27 -11.08 -12.00
CA ALA A 156 -87.94 -11.50 -11.56
C ALA A 156 -87.11 -12.01 -12.74
N GLN A 157 -87.69 -12.82 -13.64
CA GLN A 157 -87.02 -13.29 -14.86
C GLN A 157 -86.62 -12.12 -15.77
N HIS A 158 -87.49 -11.12 -15.92
CA HIS A 158 -87.20 -9.94 -16.72
C HIS A 158 -86.12 -9.07 -16.08
N GLN A 159 -86.18 -8.82 -14.76
CA GLN A 159 -85.18 -8.03 -14.05
C GLN A 159 -83.81 -8.73 -13.99
N VAL A 160 -83.78 -10.04 -13.75
CA VAL A 160 -82.55 -10.85 -13.83
C VAL A 160 -82.03 -10.87 -15.27
N GLY A 161 -82.91 -10.95 -16.26
CA GLY A 161 -82.56 -10.87 -17.68
C GLY A 161 -81.97 -9.50 -18.06
N GLN A 162 -82.51 -8.41 -17.53
CA GLN A 162 -81.98 -7.06 -17.75
C GLN A 162 -80.63 -6.87 -17.06
N TRP A 163 -80.52 -7.26 -15.79
CA TRP A 163 -79.29 -7.19 -15.01
C TRP A 163 -78.16 -8.00 -15.66
N THR A 164 -78.46 -9.22 -16.11
CA THR A 164 -77.48 -10.06 -16.80
C THR A 164 -77.13 -9.54 -18.19
N ASN A 165 -77.99 -8.78 -18.87
CA ASN A 165 -77.72 -8.21 -20.19
C ASN A 165 -76.99 -6.87 -20.17
N SER A 166 -77.08 -6.09 -19.09
CA SER A 166 -76.36 -4.84 -18.96
C SER A 166 -74.96 -5.08 -18.39
N SER A 167 -73.91 -4.80 -19.16
CA SER A 167 -72.53 -4.74 -18.67
C SER A 167 -72.25 -3.47 -17.84
N THR A 168 -73.22 -2.55 -17.76
CA THR A 168 -73.06 -1.21 -17.18
C THR A 168 -72.76 -1.19 -15.69
N TRP A 169 -73.05 -2.27 -14.95
CA TRP A 169 -72.67 -2.39 -13.54
C TRP A 169 -71.21 -2.84 -13.35
N LEU A 170 -70.55 -3.36 -14.40
CA LEU A 170 -69.12 -3.74 -14.36
C LEU A 170 -68.19 -2.54 -14.57
N ASP A 171 -68.63 -1.51 -15.30
CA ASP A 171 -67.78 -0.36 -15.63
C ASP A 171 -67.26 0.37 -14.36
N PRO A 172 -68.06 0.60 -13.31
CA PRO A 172 -67.59 1.15 -12.03
C PRO A 172 -66.57 0.25 -11.32
N LEU A 173 -66.61 -1.06 -11.53
CA LEU A 173 -65.67 -2.04 -10.93
C LEU A 173 -64.30 -2.06 -11.60
N LEU A 174 -64.21 -1.63 -12.86
CA LEU A 174 -62.99 -1.65 -13.66
C LEU A 174 -62.28 -0.29 -13.73
N GLN A 175 -63.03 0.81 -13.60
CA GLN A 175 -62.51 2.18 -13.65
C GLN A 175 -61.32 2.45 -12.68
N PRO A 176 -61.31 1.95 -11.43
CA PRO A 176 -60.19 2.18 -10.53
C PRO A 176 -58.87 1.54 -10.98
N LEU A 177 -58.91 0.46 -11.78
CA LEU A 177 -57.72 -0.18 -12.31
C LEU A 177 -57.11 0.64 -13.48
N ASP A 178 -57.95 1.31 -14.26
CA ASP A 178 -57.50 2.19 -15.34
C ASP A 178 -56.92 3.49 -14.80
N ASP A 179 -57.54 4.07 -13.77
CA ASP A 179 -57.01 5.24 -13.06
C ASP A 179 -55.65 4.93 -12.43
N LEU A 180 -55.49 3.73 -11.87
CA LEU A 180 -54.20 3.30 -11.34
C LEU A 180 -53.13 3.17 -12.44
N LYS A 181 -53.45 2.60 -13.60
CA LYS A 181 -52.47 2.51 -14.70
C LYS A 181 -51.93 3.88 -15.09
N SER A 182 -52.78 4.90 -15.08
CA SER A 182 -52.38 6.28 -15.33
C SER A 182 -51.49 6.81 -14.20
N HIS A 183 -51.90 6.63 -12.95
CA HIS A 183 -51.15 7.07 -11.77
C HIS A 183 -49.78 6.39 -11.66
N LEU A 184 -49.69 5.11 -12.01
CA LEU A 184 -48.45 4.33 -12.07
C LEU A 184 -47.44 4.86 -13.08
N ASN A 185 -47.94 5.34 -14.22
CA ASN A 185 -47.10 5.88 -15.27
C ASN A 185 -46.51 7.24 -14.88
N ASP A 186 -47.16 7.96 -13.97
CA ASP A 186 -46.76 9.30 -13.52
C ASP A 186 -46.01 9.29 -12.17
N SER A 187 -46.47 8.53 -11.17
CA SER A 187 -45.89 8.48 -9.82
C SER A 187 -44.58 7.70 -9.72
N LEU A 188 -44.36 6.71 -10.59
CA LEU A 188 -43.11 5.93 -10.65
C LEU A 188 -42.16 6.39 -11.76
N GLN A 189 -42.40 7.59 -12.32
CA GLN A 189 -41.31 8.30 -12.98
C GLN A 189 -40.21 8.54 -11.95
N PRO A 190 -38.93 8.43 -12.34
CA PRO A 190 -37.85 8.64 -11.40
C PRO A 190 -38.06 10.05 -10.83
N ALA A 191 -38.34 10.15 -9.54
CA ALA A 191 -38.65 11.42 -8.90
C ALA A 191 -37.52 12.40 -9.23
N GLY A 192 -37.84 13.65 -9.55
CA GLY A 192 -36.87 14.64 -10.01
C GLY A 192 -35.61 14.75 -9.13
N ALA A 193 -35.70 14.45 -7.84
CA ALA A 193 -34.56 14.41 -6.91
C ALA A 193 -33.64 13.18 -7.05
N LEU A 194 -34.13 12.05 -7.58
CA LEU A 194 -33.38 10.81 -7.87
C LEU A 194 -33.01 10.67 -9.36
N ALA A 195 -33.77 11.33 -10.26
CA ALA A 195 -33.62 11.27 -11.71
C ALA A 195 -32.70 12.34 -12.28
N SER A 196 -32.77 13.57 -11.75
CA SER A 196 -31.66 14.48 -11.94
C SER A 196 -30.48 13.79 -11.28
N GLY A 197 -29.37 13.64 -12.00
CA GLY A 197 -28.12 13.17 -11.41
C GLY A 197 -27.63 14.19 -10.40
N ALA A 198 -28.41 14.40 -9.33
CA ALA A 198 -28.07 15.13 -8.15
C ALA A 198 -26.81 14.46 -7.66
N VAL A 199 -25.72 15.10 -8.05
CA VAL A 199 -24.41 15.00 -7.46
C VAL A 199 -24.63 14.65 -6.00
N LEU A 200 -24.09 13.50 -5.59
CA LEU A 200 -23.99 13.09 -4.20
C LEU A 200 -23.94 14.33 -3.30
N PRO A 201 -24.86 14.50 -2.33
CA PRO A 201 -24.96 15.74 -1.56
C PRO A 201 -23.72 16.01 -0.68
N TRP A 202 -22.74 15.10 -0.65
CA TRP A 202 -21.45 15.35 -0.03
C TRP A 202 -20.42 15.74 -1.08
N GLN A 203 -19.87 16.94 -0.91
CA GLN A 203 -18.51 17.23 -1.38
C GLN A 203 -17.62 16.10 -0.86
N LEU A 204 -16.89 15.46 -1.76
CA LEU A 204 -15.75 14.62 -1.41
C LEU A 204 -14.96 15.36 -0.31
N PRO A 205 -14.58 14.68 0.79
CA PRO A 205 -13.66 15.30 1.74
C PRO A 205 -12.48 15.88 0.94
N PRO A 206 -12.01 17.09 1.29
CA PRO A 206 -10.91 17.72 0.57
C PRO A 206 -9.75 16.73 0.50
N PRO A 207 -8.98 16.71 -0.62
CA PRO A 207 -7.90 15.76 -0.81
C PRO A 207 -7.02 15.77 0.44
N THR A 208 -6.86 14.60 1.06
CA THR A 208 -6.05 14.49 2.26
C THR A 208 -4.65 15.00 1.94
N PRO A 209 -4.05 15.83 2.81
CA PRO A 209 -2.67 16.28 2.61
C PRO A 209 -1.74 15.07 2.45
N PRO A 210 -0.56 15.24 1.80
CA PRO A 210 0.38 14.14 1.62
C PRO A 210 0.73 13.53 2.99
N VAL A 211 0.39 12.25 3.13
CA VAL A 211 0.50 11.52 4.41
C VAL A 211 1.95 11.21 4.74
N CYS A 212 2.74 10.93 3.72
CA CYS A 212 4.17 10.77 3.85
C CYS A 212 4.89 12.10 3.64
N GLN A 213 5.64 12.51 4.67
CA GLN A 213 6.60 13.60 4.66
C GLN A 213 7.98 13.04 5.00
N VAL A 214 8.98 13.37 4.20
CA VAL A 214 10.36 12.84 4.33
C VAL A 214 11.35 13.89 4.81
N ASP A 215 10.93 15.16 4.92
CA ASP A 215 11.82 16.30 5.11
C ASP A 215 12.70 16.20 6.37
N SER A 216 12.15 15.65 7.46
CA SER A 216 12.88 15.48 8.73
C SER A 216 14.04 14.48 8.63
N ILE A 217 13.82 13.33 7.99
CA ILE A 217 14.87 12.34 7.77
C ILE A 217 15.82 12.79 6.67
N LEU A 218 15.29 13.37 5.61
CA LEU A 218 16.10 13.86 4.51
C LEU A 218 17.10 14.90 5.00
N ALA A 219 16.67 15.84 5.86
CA ALA A 219 17.57 16.80 6.49
C ALA A 219 18.66 16.12 7.34
N TYR A 220 18.31 15.07 8.09
CA TYR A 220 19.28 14.30 8.87
C TYR A 220 20.29 13.55 7.98
N VAL A 221 19.82 12.91 6.91
CA VAL A 221 20.68 12.23 5.92
C VAL A 221 21.62 13.22 5.25
N GLN A 222 21.13 14.40 4.88
CA GLN A 222 21.93 15.45 4.26
C GLN A 222 23.00 16.01 5.20
N GLU A 223 22.68 16.22 6.47
CA GLU A 223 23.66 16.67 7.47
C GLU A 223 24.72 15.59 7.71
N ALA A 224 24.32 14.33 7.87
CA ALA A 224 25.25 13.21 8.02
C ALA A 224 26.14 13.03 6.78
N HIS A 225 25.58 13.19 5.58
CA HIS A 225 26.31 13.15 4.32
C HIS A 225 27.39 14.24 4.29
N LYS A 226 27.01 15.47 4.63
CA LYS A 226 27.92 16.63 4.67
C LYS A 226 29.04 16.46 5.69
N ASP A 227 28.73 16.03 6.91
CA ASP A 227 29.73 15.82 7.97
C ASP A 227 30.74 14.73 7.57
N THR A 228 30.26 13.65 6.97
CA THR A 228 31.10 12.54 6.51
C THR A 228 32.02 12.98 5.38
N LEU A 229 31.49 13.69 4.38
CA LEU A 229 32.31 14.21 3.28
C LEU A 229 33.32 15.25 3.78
N HIS A 230 32.94 16.09 4.74
CA HIS A 230 33.85 17.07 5.32
C HIS A 230 35.05 16.38 5.98
N PHE A 231 34.81 15.31 6.75
CA PHE A 231 35.87 14.53 7.36
C PHE A 231 36.81 13.89 6.33
N VAL A 232 36.27 13.30 5.26
CA VAL A 232 37.08 12.71 4.17
C VAL A 232 37.91 13.79 3.45
N HIS A 233 37.34 14.97 3.20
CA HIS A 233 38.09 16.10 2.64
C HIS A 233 39.24 16.56 3.54
N VAL A 234 39.05 16.60 4.86
CA VAL A 234 40.11 16.92 5.81
C VAL A 234 41.24 15.88 5.74
N LEU A 235 40.91 14.58 5.69
CA LEU A 235 41.91 13.53 5.50
C LEU A 235 42.65 13.66 4.16
N MET A 236 41.95 13.94 3.06
CA MET A 236 42.57 14.20 1.75
C MET A 236 43.50 15.42 1.80
N ALA A 237 43.09 16.52 2.44
CA ALA A 237 43.90 17.72 2.57
C ALA A 237 45.17 17.48 3.42
N ILE A 238 45.06 16.71 4.51
CA ILE A 238 46.20 16.31 5.34
C ILE A 238 47.18 15.45 4.54
N THR A 239 46.69 14.45 3.80
CA THR A 239 47.57 13.57 2.99
C THR A 239 48.27 14.34 1.87
N ILE A 240 47.58 15.24 1.18
CA ILE A 240 48.17 16.13 0.17
C ILE A 240 49.21 17.07 0.80
N SER A 241 48.91 17.67 1.95
CA SER A 241 49.85 18.55 2.66
C SER A 241 51.13 17.82 3.05
N ILE A 242 51.01 16.59 3.57
CA ILE A 242 52.15 15.75 3.91
C ILE A 242 52.94 15.35 2.66
N MET A 243 52.27 15.07 1.54
CA MET A 243 52.94 14.82 0.26
C MET A 243 53.80 16.01 -0.17
N VAL A 244 53.26 17.24 -0.10
CA VAL A 244 53.99 18.47 -0.45
C VAL A 244 55.17 18.72 0.49
N VAL A 245 55.00 18.50 1.80
CA VAL A 245 56.08 18.61 2.79
C VAL A 245 57.17 17.58 2.51
N CYS A 246 56.80 16.32 2.25
CA CYS A 246 57.75 15.25 1.91
C CYS A 246 58.51 15.56 0.61
N MET A 247 57.85 16.08 -0.42
CA MET A 247 58.51 16.50 -1.67
C MET A 247 59.47 17.67 -1.43
N SER A 248 59.06 18.65 -0.63
CA SER A 248 59.90 19.82 -0.29
C SER A 248 61.12 19.41 0.54
N LEU A 249 60.92 18.55 1.54
CA LEU A 249 62.00 18.00 2.35
C LEU A 249 62.95 17.14 1.50
N HIS A 250 62.42 16.32 0.60
CA HIS A 250 63.23 15.54 -0.33
C HIS A 250 64.11 16.45 -1.20
N TRP A 251 63.54 17.52 -1.76
CA TRP A 251 64.30 18.50 -2.54
C TRP A 251 65.42 19.17 -1.72
N LEU A 252 65.12 19.59 -0.48
CA LEU A 252 66.11 20.16 0.44
C LEU A 252 67.21 19.15 0.80
N LEU A 253 66.84 17.88 1.04
CA LEU A 253 67.77 16.80 1.33
C LEU A 253 68.68 16.50 0.12
N LEU A 254 68.16 16.54 -1.11
CA LEU A 254 68.99 16.43 -2.31
C LEU A 254 70.00 17.58 -2.40
N ARG A 255 69.56 18.81 -2.15
CA ARG A 255 70.44 20.00 -2.15
C ARG A 255 71.51 19.91 -1.07
N HIS A 256 71.13 19.48 0.13
CA HIS A 256 72.06 19.28 1.25
C HIS A 256 73.07 18.17 0.93
N ARG A 257 72.60 17.04 0.40
CA ARG A 257 73.46 15.92 -0.05
C ARG A 257 74.52 16.40 -1.02
N PHE A 258 74.15 17.16 -2.04
CA PHE A 258 75.09 17.65 -3.03
C PHE A 258 76.19 18.52 -2.40
N ARG A 259 75.81 19.47 -1.53
CA ARG A 259 76.76 20.33 -0.81
C ARG A 259 77.67 19.55 0.14
N TYR A 260 77.12 18.58 0.86
CA TYR A 260 77.87 17.77 1.82
C TYR A 260 78.90 16.88 1.12
N LEU A 261 78.51 16.19 0.05
CA LEU A 261 79.42 15.35 -0.74
C LEU A 261 80.56 16.16 -1.36
N GLN A 262 80.30 17.39 -1.81
CA GLN A 262 81.35 18.30 -2.29
C GLN A 262 82.38 18.62 -1.20
N ARG A 263 81.94 18.96 0.03
CA ARG A 263 82.86 19.24 1.15
C ARG A 263 83.69 18.02 1.55
N MET A 264 83.06 16.84 1.61
CA MET A 264 83.73 15.61 2.02
C MET A 264 84.73 15.13 0.96
N ARG A 265 84.43 15.31 -0.32
CA ARG A 265 85.38 15.05 -1.40
C ARG A 265 86.66 15.87 -1.21
N LEU A 266 86.54 17.15 -0.87
CA LEU A 266 87.70 18.01 -0.61
C LEU A 266 88.50 17.52 0.61
N HIS A 267 87.83 17.18 1.71
CA HIS A 267 88.51 16.63 2.89
C HIS A 267 89.25 15.31 2.63
N VAL A 268 88.66 14.41 1.84
CA VAL A 268 89.29 13.13 1.48
C VAL A 268 90.48 13.36 0.56
N LEU A 269 90.38 14.26 -0.42
CA LEU A 269 91.51 14.62 -1.29
C LEU A 269 92.66 15.26 -0.52
N ASP A 270 92.36 16.13 0.45
CA ASP A 270 93.35 16.77 1.34
C ASP A 270 94.10 15.72 2.20
N LEU A 271 93.36 14.78 2.79
CA LEU A 271 93.92 13.66 3.57
C LEU A 271 94.72 12.66 2.72
N LEU A 272 94.39 12.51 1.44
CA LEU A 272 95.15 11.66 0.50
C LEU A 272 96.42 12.37 -0.01
N ALA A 273 96.41 13.71 -0.08
CA ALA A 273 97.54 14.51 -0.55
C ALA A 273 98.63 14.67 0.53
N ASP A 274 98.26 14.80 1.81
CA ASP A 274 99.22 14.94 2.92
C ASP A 274 99.09 13.82 3.97
N PRO A 275 99.74 12.65 3.76
CA PRO A 275 99.64 11.50 4.65
C PRO A 275 100.35 11.68 6.00
N ALA A 276 101.16 12.73 6.18
CA ALA A 276 101.82 13.01 7.46
C ALA A 276 100.87 13.66 8.48
N SER A 277 99.73 14.19 8.02
CA SER A 277 98.68 14.81 8.84
C SER A 277 97.69 13.82 9.48
N LEU A 278 97.85 12.52 9.22
CA LEU A 278 96.99 11.48 9.78
C LEU A 278 97.22 11.35 11.31
N PRO A 279 96.20 11.64 12.14
CA PRO A 279 96.37 11.63 13.59
C PRO A 279 96.71 10.20 14.08
N GLY A 280 97.89 10.04 14.69
CA GLY A 280 98.32 8.81 15.35
C GLY A 280 99.36 7.94 14.61
N LEU A 281 100.03 8.45 13.57
CA LEU A 281 101.13 7.74 12.87
C LEU A 281 102.49 8.44 13.10
N ASP A 282 103.39 7.84 13.88
CA ASP A 282 104.78 8.29 14.00
C ASP A 282 105.66 7.63 12.90
N PRO A 283 106.56 8.34 12.18
CA PRO A 283 107.50 7.75 11.22
C PRO A 283 108.95 7.61 11.78
N PRO A 284 109.87 6.83 11.14
CA PRO A 284 109.75 6.05 9.90
C PRO A 284 110.38 4.63 9.94
N ALA A 285 109.63 3.57 9.63
CA ALA A 285 110.24 2.31 9.13
C ALA A 285 109.29 1.33 8.39
N MET A 286 107.96 1.44 8.56
CA MET A 286 107.01 0.48 7.95
C MET A 286 105.93 1.19 7.11
N ILE A 287 106.35 2.20 6.36
CA ILE A 287 105.50 3.24 5.77
C ILE A 287 104.68 2.72 4.56
N ARG A 288 105.20 1.81 3.71
CA ARG A 288 104.54 1.51 2.43
C ARG A 288 103.29 0.61 2.50
N ARG A 289 103.27 -0.44 3.34
CA ARG A 289 102.09 -1.35 3.45
C ARG A 289 100.94 -0.73 4.24
N HIS A 290 101.25 0.06 5.26
CA HIS A 290 100.23 0.71 6.09
C HIS A 290 99.54 1.89 5.40
N HIS A 291 100.22 2.58 4.47
CA HIS A 291 99.58 3.63 3.66
C HIS A 291 98.52 3.07 2.69
N VAL A 292 98.80 1.95 2.01
CA VAL A 292 97.85 1.38 1.05
C VAL A 292 96.57 0.91 1.75
N SER A 293 96.67 0.29 2.93
CA SER A 293 95.49 -0.15 3.69
C SER A 293 94.71 1.01 4.31
N ALA A 294 95.37 2.08 4.77
CA ALA A 294 94.71 3.28 5.27
C ALA A 294 93.98 4.06 4.16
N GLN A 295 94.59 4.19 2.98
CA GLN A 295 93.97 4.79 1.80
C GLN A 295 92.77 3.98 1.30
N ALA A 296 92.88 2.65 1.26
CA ALA A 296 91.76 1.77 0.91
C ALA A 296 90.60 1.89 1.90
N ALA A 297 90.87 1.98 3.20
CA ALA A 297 89.85 2.18 4.23
C ALA A 297 89.17 3.56 4.14
N LEU A 298 89.91 4.62 3.82
CA LEU A 298 89.33 5.95 3.59
C LEU A 298 88.45 6.00 2.34
N LEU A 299 88.88 5.35 1.25
CA LEU A 299 88.10 5.25 0.02
C LEU A 299 86.85 4.37 0.21
N SER A 300 86.94 3.28 0.97
CA SER A 300 85.76 2.46 1.34
C SER A 300 84.76 3.28 2.15
N ARG A 301 85.22 4.02 3.17
CA ARG A 301 84.36 4.91 3.98
C ARG A 301 83.76 6.04 3.16
N TYR A 302 84.50 6.60 2.22
CA TYR A 302 83.97 7.58 1.26
C TYR A 302 82.88 6.96 0.38
N GLY A 303 83.05 5.71 -0.05
CA GLY A 303 82.00 4.92 -0.71
C GLY A 303 80.74 4.78 0.14
N ASP A 304 80.88 4.43 1.42
CA ASP A 304 79.76 4.32 2.38
C ASP A 304 79.04 5.67 2.60
N ILE A 305 79.82 6.77 2.63
CA ILE A 305 79.31 8.15 2.72
C ILE A 305 78.52 8.51 1.46
N GLN A 306 78.94 8.08 0.27
CA GLN A 306 78.22 8.34 -0.98
C GLN A 306 76.87 7.63 -1.06
N GLN A 307 76.78 6.44 -0.47
CA GLN A 307 75.55 5.64 -0.43
C GLN A 307 74.54 6.19 0.60
N SER A 308 75.00 6.63 1.77
CA SER A 308 74.15 7.16 2.85
C SER A 308 74.56 8.58 3.35
N PRO A 309 74.45 9.62 2.51
CA PRO A 309 74.97 10.96 2.80
C PRO A 309 74.27 11.68 3.97
N TRP A 310 73.03 11.30 4.29
CA TRP A 310 72.26 11.93 5.37
C TRP A 310 72.62 11.35 6.75
N VAL A 311 72.73 10.02 6.88
CA VAL A 311 73.22 9.37 8.11
C VAL A 311 74.66 9.75 8.38
N SER A 312 75.49 9.76 7.33
CA SER A 312 76.89 10.15 7.46
C SER A 312 77.07 11.61 7.89
N SER A 313 76.27 12.52 7.34
CA SER A 313 76.26 13.93 7.75
C SER A 313 75.81 14.15 9.20
N LEU A 314 74.74 13.48 9.63
CA LEU A 314 74.08 13.77 10.91
C LEU A 314 74.68 13.01 12.07
N LEU A 315 75.06 11.75 11.85
CA LEU A 315 75.39 10.83 12.93
C LEU A 315 76.89 10.54 12.98
N THR A 316 77.56 10.19 11.88
CA THR A 316 78.88 9.53 11.95
C THR A 316 80.09 10.35 11.52
N PHE A 317 80.02 11.18 10.48
CA PHE A 317 81.20 11.81 9.86
C PHE A 317 81.11 13.33 9.81
N ARG A 318 80.96 13.94 10.99
CA ARG A 318 80.78 15.39 11.15
C ARG A 318 82.09 16.20 11.04
N SER A 319 83.25 15.57 11.24
CA SER A 319 84.56 16.23 11.25
C SER A 319 85.67 15.36 10.66
N ARG A 320 86.83 15.95 10.34
CA ARG A 320 88.02 15.23 9.83
C ARG A 320 88.47 14.08 10.76
N ALA A 321 88.39 14.27 12.08
CA ALA A 321 88.74 13.24 13.05
C ALA A 321 87.73 12.07 13.08
N ALA A 322 86.44 12.37 12.85
CA ALA A 322 85.39 11.35 12.83
C ALA A 322 85.50 10.42 11.61
N LEU A 323 86.06 10.89 10.49
CA LEU A 323 86.38 10.07 9.30
C LEU A 323 87.37 8.95 9.60
N VAL A 324 88.27 9.17 10.57
CA VAL A 324 89.33 8.22 10.94
C VAL A 324 88.87 7.27 12.05
N ALA A 325 88.00 7.71 12.96
CA ALA A 325 87.45 6.88 14.04
C ALA A 325 86.57 5.72 13.52
N VAL A 326 86.62 4.56 14.21
CA VAL A 326 85.74 3.42 13.90
C VAL A 326 84.37 3.65 14.53
N PRO A 327 83.26 3.67 13.76
CA PRO A 327 81.93 3.84 14.32
C PRO A 327 81.51 2.62 15.16
N GLY A 328 80.80 2.84 16.26
CA GLY A 328 80.25 1.75 17.08
C GLY A 328 79.20 0.91 16.34
N LYS A 329 78.96 -0.33 16.80
CA LYS A 329 78.08 -1.32 16.15
C LYS A 329 76.68 -0.80 15.82
N TRP A 330 76.05 -0.06 16.73
CA TRP A 330 74.74 0.58 16.49
C TRP A 330 74.75 1.54 15.28
N ARG A 331 75.81 2.33 15.13
CA ARG A 331 75.97 3.27 14.02
C ARG A 331 76.22 2.53 12.69
N GLN A 332 76.91 1.40 12.73
CA GLN A 332 77.10 0.52 11.56
C GLN A 332 75.78 -0.12 11.12
N TRP A 333 74.95 -0.58 12.06
CA TRP A 333 73.62 -1.10 11.77
C TRP A 333 72.69 -0.03 11.18
N LEU A 334 72.71 1.18 11.73
CA LEU A 334 71.97 2.31 11.15
C LEU A 334 72.43 2.61 9.73
N HIS A 335 73.74 2.57 9.45
CA HIS A 335 74.23 2.70 8.07
C HIS A 335 73.72 1.60 7.16
N PHE A 336 73.68 0.34 7.61
CA PHE A 336 73.17 -0.78 6.83
C PHE A 336 71.69 -0.58 6.41
N ILE A 337 70.81 -0.27 7.35
CA ILE A 337 69.38 -0.08 7.07
C ILE A 337 69.13 1.13 6.16
N THR A 338 69.99 2.13 6.25
CA THR A 338 69.85 3.40 5.50
C THR A 338 70.64 3.45 4.20
N GLN A 339 71.43 2.41 3.93
CA GLN A 339 72.25 2.25 2.72
C GLN A 339 71.37 2.14 1.48
N SER A 340 70.30 1.34 1.57
CA SER A 340 69.28 1.27 0.52
C SER A 340 68.18 2.27 0.81
N GLN A 341 68.03 3.26 -0.08
CA GLN A 341 66.96 4.25 0.00
C GLN A 341 65.56 3.60 0.01
N ALA A 342 65.42 2.43 -0.59
CA ALA A 342 64.16 1.68 -0.63
C ALA A 342 63.67 1.29 0.77
N LEU A 343 64.56 0.83 1.67
CA LEU A 343 64.17 0.37 3.01
C LEU A 343 63.59 1.50 3.87
N VAL A 344 64.18 2.69 3.79
CA VAL A 344 63.69 3.87 4.51
C VAL A 344 62.31 4.29 4.00
N TYR A 345 62.10 4.28 2.68
CA TYR A 345 60.78 4.58 2.11
C TYR A 345 59.74 3.52 2.48
N CYS A 346 60.09 2.23 2.54
CA CYS A 346 59.19 1.17 2.98
C CYS A 346 58.71 1.36 4.42
N LEU A 347 59.60 1.74 5.35
CA LEU A 347 59.21 2.02 6.74
C LEU A 347 58.28 3.23 6.83
N VAL A 348 58.68 4.37 6.23
CA VAL A 348 57.86 5.59 6.30
C VAL A 348 56.49 5.38 5.66
N PHE A 349 56.44 4.66 4.53
CA PHE A 349 55.19 4.35 3.84
C PHE A 349 54.30 3.42 4.63
N SER A 350 54.84 2.33 5.18
CA SER A 350 54.03 1.36 5.93
C SER A 350 53.49 1.96 7.22
N VAL A 351 54.30 2.71 7.98
CA VAL A 351 53.83 3.39 9.21
C VAL A 351 52.78 4.44 8.88
N PHE A 352 53.03 5.29 7.88
CA PHE A 352 52.10 6.35 7.50
C PHE A 352 50.78 5.79 6.91
N GLY A 353 50.89 4.79 6.04
CA GLY A 353 49.75 4.08 5.46
C GLY A 353 48.89 3.39 6.53
N LEU A 354 49.51 2.70 7.49
CA LEU A 354 48.80 2.10 8.63
C LEU A 354 48.05 3.17 9.44
N VAL A 355 48.71 4.28 9.77
CA VAL A 355 48.08 5.37 10.54
C VAL A 355 46.87 5.95 9.79
N ILE A 356 47.00 6.25 8.49
CA ILE A 356 45.89 6.78 7.69
C ILE A 356 44.77 5.76 7.55
N SER A 357 45.09 4.50 7.24
CA SER A 357 44.07 3.47 7.05
C SER A 357 43.33 3.14 8.34
N HIS A 358 44.00 3.20 9.50
CA HIS A 358 43.32 3.10 10.80
C HIS A 358 42.47 4.32 11.12
N LEU A 359 42.91 5.54 10.78
CA LEU A 359 42.10 6.75 10.90
C LEU A 359 40.84 6.69 9.99
N ALA A 360 41.00 6.18 8.77
CA ALA A 360 39.88 5.97 7.84
C ALA A 360 38.93 4.86 8.30
N LEU A 361 39.45 3.79 8.92
CA LEU A 361 38.60 2.76 9.53
C LEU A 361 37.83 3.32 10.73
N ALA A 362 38.51 4.09 11.59
CA ALA A 362 37.91 4.75 12.73
C ALA A 362 36.79 5.72 12.30
N SER A 363 36.94 6.40 11.16
CA SER A 363 35.89 7.28 10.64
C SER A 363 34.67 6.53 10.13
N VAL A 364 34.86 5.37 9.49
CA VAL A 364 33.74 4.49 9.10
C VAL A 364 33.03 3.93 10.33
N GLN A 365 33.77 3.59 11.40
CA GLN A 365 33.19 3.13 12.67
C GLN A 365 32.46 4.23 13.43
N TRP A 366 32.98 5.47 13.39
CA TRP A 366 32.29 6.62 13.95
C TRP A 366 30.99 6.91 13.20
N LEU A 367 31.03 6.86 11.87
CA LEU A 367 29.85 6.96 11.00
C LEU A 367 28.84 5.85 11.32
N SER A 368 29.29 4.60 11.53
CA SER A 368 28.38 3.49 11.85
C SER A 368 27.69 3.69 13.19
N THR A 369 28.42 4.09 14.22
CA THR A 369 27.91 4.15 15.60
C THR A 369 27.05 5.38 15.88
N SER A 370 27.32 6.50 15.21
CA SER A 370 26.61 7.75 15.47
C SER A 370 25.55 8.03 14.42
N ALA A 371 25.92 8.04 13.14
CA ALA A 371 25.04 8.49 12.07
C ALA A 371 24.09 7.38 11.59
N LEU A 372 24.63 6.19 11.27
CA LEU A 372 23.88 5.12 10.60
C LEU A 372 22.94 4.33 11.52
N THR A 373 23.34 4.04 12.75
CA THR A 373 22.44 3.41 13.75
C THR A 373 21.25 4.32 14.08
N THR A 374 21.51 5.61 14.22
CA THR A 374 20.46 6.62 14.46
C THR A 374 19.60 6.80 13.21
N LEU A 375 20.18 6.68 12.01
CA LEU A 375 19.42 6.66 10.77
C LEU A 375 18.47 5.46 10.71
N ASP A 376 18.93 4.25 11.01
CA ASP A 376 18.10 3.05 11.00
C ASP A 376 16.89 3.20 11.94
N GLN A 377 17.11 3.69 13.17
CA GLN A 377 16.04 3.95 14.13
C GLN A 377 15.05 5.00 13.63
N ARG A 378 15.54 6.11 13.04
CA ARG A 378 14.68 7.16 12.48
C ARG A 378 13.88 6.67 11.28
N VAL A 379 14.48 5.83 10.45
CA VAL A 379 13.82 5.21 9.29
C VAL A 379 12.72 4.25 9.75
N GLU A 380 12.98 3.46 10.79
CA GLU A 380 11.98 2.57 11.39
C GLU A 380 10.81 3.35 12.00
N GLU A 381 11.10 4.37 12.81
CA GLU A 381 10.09 5.24 13.42
C GLU A 381 9.27 5.98 12.35
N TRP A 382 9.92 6.50 11.31
CA TRP A 382 9.23 7.10 10.18
C TRP A 382 8.38 6.11 9.40
N SER A 383 8.90 4.93 9.10
CA SER A 383 8.17 3.87 8.40
C SER A 383 6.90 3.51 9.18
N HIS A 384 7.03 3.38 10.50
CA HIS A 384 5.89 3.15 11.40
C HIS A 384 4.90 4.32 11.38
N ASN A 385 5.36 5.55 11.57
CA ASN A 385 4.51 6.75 11.57
C ASN A 385 3.80 6.96 10.22
N VAL A 386 4.49 6.73 9.11
CA VAL A 386 3.91 6.80 7.77
C VAL A 386 2.85 5.72 7.59
N THR A 387 3.10 4.50 8.07
CA THR A 387 2.12 3.41 8.01
C THR A 387 0.88 3.72 8.83
N VAL A 388 1.04 4.15 10.08
CA VAL A 388 -0.07 4.53 10.97
C VAL A 388 -0.86 5.71 10.41
N ASN A 389 -0.18 6.75 9.93
CA ASN A 389 -0.84 7.90 9.33
C ASN A 389 -1.55 7.54 8.03
N ALA A 390 -0.98 6.67 7.19
CA ALA A 390 -1.58 6.22 5.92
C ALA A 390 -2.83 5.39 6.17
N LEU A 391 -2.75 4.43 7.10
CA LEU A 391 -3.89 3.62 7.50
C LEU A 391 -4.98 4.49 8.14
N GLY A 392 -4.62 5.42 9.02
CA GLY A 392 -5.56 6.36 9.62
C GLY A 392 -6.25 7.28 8.60
N ALA A 393 -5.51 7.80 7.61
CA ALA A 393 -6.07 8.63 6.55
C ALA A 393 -7.04 7.84 5.65
N ILE A 394 -6.66 6.62 5.27
CA ILE A 394 -7.52 5.71 4.50
C ILE A 394 -8.79 5.37 5.28
N GLN A 395 -8.64 4.98 6.55
CA GLN A 395 -9.77 4.61 7.42
C GLN A 395 -10.73 5.78 7.60
N PHE A 396 -10.22 6.97 7.93
CA PHE A 396 -11.05 8.17 8.10
C PHE A 396 -11.82 8.52 6.82
N SER A 397 -11.16 8.49 5.66
CA SER A 397 -11.82 8.77 4.38
C SER A 397 -12.86 7.70 4.04
N TYR A 398 -12.54 6.42 4.27
CA TYR A 398 -13.48 5.33 4.05
C TYR A 398 -14.71 5.45 4.94
N GLU A 399 -14.55 5.66 6.25
CA GLU A 399 -15.66 5.82 7.19
C GLU A 399 -16.57 7.00 6.83
N ALA A 400 -15.97 8.14 6.45
CA ALA A 400 -16.73 9.30 5.99
C ALA A 400 -17.54 8.98 4.73
N GLN A 401 -16.94 8.31 3.74
CA GLN A 401 -17.60 7.92 2.49
C GLN A 401 -18.66 6.82 2.71
N ALA A 402 -18.39 5.84 3.58
CA ALA A 402 -19.31 4.75 3.91
C ALA A 402 -20.54 5.26 4.66
N ASN A 403 -20.36 6.11 5.68
CA ASN A 403 -21.46 6.73 6.41
C ASN A 403 -22.32 7.60 5.48
N ALA A 404 -21.69 8.39 4.61
CA ALA A 404 -22.42 9.19 3.63
C ALA A 404 -23.24 8.31 2.66
N THR A 405 -22.64 7.22 2.16
CA THR A 405 -23.33 6.25 1.30
C THR A 405 -24.48 5.56 2.03
N ASN A 406 -24.28 5.15 3.28
CA ASN A 406 -25.33 4.56 4.12
C ASN A 406 -26.50 5.50 4.33
N ARG A 407 -26.25 6.80 4.57
CA ARG A 407 -27.30 7.82 4.63
C ARG A 407 -28.08 7.93 3.31
N TRP A 408 -27.40 7.85 2.16
CA TRP A 408 -28.07 7.84 0.86
C TRP A 408 -28.89 6.57 0.63
N ILE A 409 -28.37 5.39 1.02
CA ILE A 409 -29.09 4.12 0.93
C ILE A 409 -30.36 4.18 1.77
N THR A 410 -30.28 4.65 3.03
CA THR A 410 -31.45 4.82 3.90
C THR A 410 -32.44 5.84 3.33
N ALA A 411 -31.97 6.95 2.77
CA ALA A 411 -32.85 7.94 2.13
C ALA A 411 -33.57 7.33 0.90
N MET A 412 -32.84 6.55 0.08
CA MET A 412 -33.41 5.84 -1.06
C MET A 412 -34.41 4.78 -0.63
N GLN A 413 -34.11 4.03 0.42
CA GLN A 413 -35.00 3.05 1.02
C GLN A 413 -36.31 3.70 1.47
N ASN A 414 -36.23 4.81 2.21
CA ASN A 414 -37.41 5.53 2.68
C ASN A 414 -38.22 6.09 1.51
N ALA A 415 -37.58 6.77 0.57
CA ALA A 415 -38.27 7.32 -0.61
C ALA A 415 -38.95 6.24 -1.46
N THR A 416 -38.28 5.09 -1.63
CA THR A 416 -38.83 3.94 -2.37
C THR A 416 -40.01 3.32 -1.62
N ASN A 417 -39.88 3.12 -0.31
CA ASN A 417 -40.95 2.56 0.51
C ASN A 417 -42.17 3.48 0.54
N ASP A 418 -41.97 4.78 0.71
CA ASP A 418 -43.05 5.76 0.72
C ASP A 418 -43.77 5.79 -0.63
N GLN A 419 -43.05 5.83 -1.75
CA GLN A 419 -43.65 5.83 -3.10
C GLN A 419 -44.34 4.51 -3.44
N TRP A 420 -43.71 3.37 -3.08
CA TRP A 420 -44.28 2.05 -3.30
C TRP A 420 -45.55 1.85 -2.48
N LEU A 421 -45.49 2.10 -1.17
CA LEU A 421 -46.64 1.96 -0.28
C LEU A 421 -47.76 2.93 -0.67
N ALA A 422 -47.44 4.17 -1.05
CA ALA A 422 -48.44 5.10 -1.58
C ALA A 422 -49.10 4.58 -2.87
N SER A 423 -48.32 4.00 -3.79
CA SER A 423 -48.85 3.43 -5.04
C SER A 423 -49.72 2.20 -4.78
N VAL A 424 -49.33 1.35 -3.82
CA VAL A 424 -50.10 0.18 -3.41
C VAL A 424 -51.40 0.58 -2.70
N GLN A 425 -51.37 1.58 -1.81
CA GLN A 425 -52.56 2.10 -1.13
C GLN A 425 -53.52 2.79 -2.12
N ALA A 426 -52.99 3.53 -3.10
CA ALA A 426 -53.77 4.15 -4.17
C ALA A 426 -54.51 3.13 -5.04
N PHE A 427 -53.96 1.92 -5.22
CA PHE A 427 -54.63 0.80 -5.88
C PHE A 427 -55.69 0.14 -5.00
N ALA A 428 -55.31 -0.18 -3.78
CA ALA A 428 -56.07 -1.07 -2.94
C ALA A 428 -57.28 -0.39 -2.31
N ALA A 429 -57.19 0.90 -1.96
CA ALA A 429 -58.30 1.62 -1.34
C ALA A 429 -59.55 1.71 -2.25
N PRO A 430 -59.46 2.09 -3.54
CA PRO A 430 -60.62 2.08 -4.43
C PRO A 430 -61.20 0.68 -4.66
N ILE A 431 -60.36 -0.34 -4.81
CA ILE A 431 -60.84 -1.72 -5.00
C ILE A 431 -61.56 -2.22 -3.76
N ASN A 432 -61.01 -1.94 -2.57
CA ASN A 432 -61.64 -2.28 -1.30
C ASN A 432 -63.03 -1.63 -1.19
N GLN A 433 -63.14 -0.34 -1.49
CA GLN A 433 -64.43 0.39 -1.49
C GLN A 433 -65.41 -0.14 -2.54
N THR A 434 -64.92 -0.54 -3.71
CA THR A 434 -65.80 -1.02 -4.79
C THR A 434 -66.28 -2.45 -4.53
N LEU A 435 -65.45 -3.31 -3.93
CA LEU A 435 -65.87 -4.63 -3.44
C LEU A 435 -66.95 -4.51 -2.37
N ASP A 436 -66.80 -3.56 -1.44
CA ASP A 436 -67.78 -3.26 -0.39
C ASP A 436 -69.14 -2.84 -1.00
N SER A 437 -69.11 -1.88 -1.94
CA SER A 437 -70.32 -1.42 -2.65
C SER A 437 -70.97 -2.54 -3.49
N ALA A 438 -70.19 -3.43 -4.09
CA ALA A 438 -70.71 -4.56 -4.86
C ALA A 438 -71.41 -5.60 -3.96
N ILE A 439 -70.84 -5.90 -2.79
CA ILE A 439 -71.45 -6.78 -1.77
C ILE A 439 -72.79 -6.18 -1.30
N ASP A 440 -72.83 -4.87 -1.08
CA ASP A 440 -74.05 -4.16 -0.68
C ASP A 440 -75.13 -4.18 -1.76
N HIS A 441 -74.79 -3.90 -3.02
CA HIS A 441 -75.74 -3.91 -4.14
C HIS A 441 -76.32 -5.32 -4.38
N LEU A 442 -75.50 -6.36 -4.27
CA LEU A 442 -75.99 -7.75 -4.37
C LEU A 442 -76.98 -8.06 -3.25
N SER A 443 -76.66 -7.66 -2.02
CA SER A 443 -77.52 -7.85 -0.85
C SER A 443 -78.87 -7.12 -0.98
N GLN A 444 -78.84 -5.89 -1.49
CA GLN A 444 -80.04 -5.08 -1.74
C GLN A 444 -80.90 -5.64 -2.87
N LEU A 445 -80.29 -6.09 -3.98
CA LEU A 445 -81.02 -6.65 -5.12
C LEU A 445 -81.80 -7.90 -4.71
N ILE A 446 -81.21 -8.80 -3.91
CA ILE A 446 -81.90 -9.99 -3.41
C ILE A 446 -83.12 -9.61 -2.58
N THR A 447 -82.95 -8.63 -1.69
CA THR A 447 -84.03 -8.14 -0.83
C THR A 447 -85.11 -7.43 -1.65
N ALA A 448 -84.76 -6.73 -2.73
CA ALA A 448 -85.72 -6.05 -3.60
C ALA A 448 -86.49 -7.00 -4.52
N THR A 449 -85.87 -8.08 -4.98
CA THR A 449 -86.46 -8.99 -5.98
C THR A 449 -87.22 -10.15 -5.36
N VAL A 450 -86.77 -10.66 -4.20
CA VAL A 450 -87.32 -11.86 -3.56
C VAL A 450 -87.78 -11.57 -2.13
N GLY A 451 -87.61 -10.33 -1.65
CA GLY A 451 -87.96 -9.91 -0.29
C GLY A 451 -89.43 -10.13 0.05
N GLY A 452 -89.67 -10.75 1.21
CA GLY A 452 -91.00 -11.09 1.69
C GLY A 452 -91.62 -12.34 1.05
N SER A 453 -90.89 -13.08 0.22
CA SER A 453 -91.34 -14.35 -0.37
C SER A 453 -90.69 -15.56 0.31
N ILE A 454 -91.32 -16.75 0.16
CA ILE A 454 -90.76 -18.02 0.67
C ILE A 454 -89.39 -18.39 0.07
N MET A 455 -89.00 -17.73 -1.04
CA MET A 455 -87.74 -17.97 -1.74
C MET A 455 -86.61 -17.05 -1.29
N GLU A 456 -86.83 -16.14 -0.33
CA GLU A 456 -85.84 -15.16 0.09
C GLU A 456 -84.61 -15.82 0.75
N GLU A 457 -84.84 -16.70 1.72
CA GLU A 457 -83.78 -17.36 2.49
C GLU A 457 -82.94 -18.32 1.63
N PRO A 458 -83.53 -19.21 0.80
CA PRO A 458 -82.77 -20.05 -0.12
C PRO A 458 -82.00 -19.26 -1.19
N ALA A 459 -82.54 -18.14 -1.68
CA ALA A 459 -81.85 -17.29 -2.65
C ALA A 459 -80.66 -16.56 -2.02
N LYS A 460 -80.80 -16.08 -0.78
CA LYS A 460 -79.71 -15.48 0.01
C LYS A 460 -78.58 -16.48 0.22
N ASP A 461 -78.86 -17.70 0.68
CA ASP A 461 -77.82 -18.71 0.94
C ASP A 461 -77.02 -19.11 -0.31
N VAL A 462 -77.70 -19.27 -1.45
CA VAL A 462 -77.05 -19.62 -2.71
C VAL A 462 -76.14 -18.49 -3.19
N ILE A 463 -76.60 -17.24 -3.14
CA ILE A 463 -75.79 -16.09 -3.59
C ILE A 463 -74.66 -15.80 -2.59
N GLN A 464 -74.91 -15.95 -1.31
CA GLN A 464 -73.91 -15.83 -0.25
C GLN A 464 -72.75 -16.82 -0.48
N CYS A 465 -73.07 -18.08 -0.71
CA CYS A 465 -72.08 -19.15 -0.91
C CYS A 465 -71.34 -19.00 -2.25
N LEU A 466 -72.04 -18.66 -3.33
CA LEU A 466 -71.46 -18.63 -4.67
C LEU A 466 -70.67 -17.36 -4.97
N ILE A 467 -71.12 -16.19 -4.47
CA ILE A 467 -70.56 -14.88 -4.83
C ILE A 467 -69.94 -14.18 -3.63
N LEU A 468 -70.71 -13.94 -2.55
CA LEU A 468 -70.25 -13.07 -1.46
C LEU A 468 -68.99 -13.62 -0.78
N ASN A 469 -68.93 -14.92 -0.50
CA ASN A 469 -67.73 -15.53 0.10
C ASN A 469 -66.45 -15.34 -0.74
N LYS A 470 -66.58 -15.26 -2.08
CA LYS A 470 -65.46 -15.00 -2.97
C LYS A 470 -65.07 -13.52 -2.99
N LEU A 471 -66.04 -12.61 -2.95
CA LEU A 471 -65.80 -11.17 -2.86
C LEU A 471 -65.12 -10.80 -1.54
N VAL A 472 -65.56 -11.39 -0.42
CA VAL A 472 -64.92 -11.21 0.90
C VAL A 472 -63.48 -11.76 0.92
N ALA A 473 -63.22 -12.88 0.25
CA ALA A 473 -61.85 -13.40 0.14
C ALA A 473 -60.94 -12.46 -0.68
N LEU A 474 -61.48 -11.81 -1.72
CA LEU A 474 -60.76 -10.78 -2.47
C LEU A 474 -60.48 -9.54 -1.61
N GLN A 475 -61.45 -9.13 -0.79
CA GLN A 475 -61.30 -8.01 0.15
C GLN A 475 -60.13 -8.23 1.11
N HIS A 476 -60.06 -9.40 1.77
CA HIS A 476 -58.94 -9.75 2.65
C HIS A 476 -57.60 -9.81 1.90
N GLY A 477 -57.60 -10.25 0.64
CA GLY A 477 -56.39 -10.24 -0.20
C GLY A 477 -55.89 -8.84 -0.47
N VAL A 478 -56.79 -7.90 -0.77
CA VAL A 478 -56.47 -6.48 -0.98
C VAL A 478 -55.95 -5.83 0.31
N GLU A 479 -56.55 -6.14 1.46
CA GLU A 479 -56.07 -5.69 2.78
C GLU A 479 -54.67 -6.22 3.11
N TRP A 480 -54.37 -7.49 2.81
CA TRP A 480 -53.04 -8.05 3.00
C TRP A 480 -51.98 -7.33 2.15
N ILE A 481 -52.31 -6.99 0.91
CA ILE A 481 -51.43 -6.23 0.01
C ILE A 481 -51.14 -4.83 0.58
N MET A 482 -52.14 -4.16 1.16
CA MET A 482 -51.97 -2.85 1.80
C MET A 482 -51.02 -2.86 3.00
N ASN A 483 -50.86 -4.00 3.66
CA ASN A 483 -50.16 -4.14 4.93
C ASN A 483 -48.77 -4.80 4.82
N GLN A 484 -48.18 -4.86 3.62
CA GLN A 484 -46.86 -5.45 3.46
C GLN A 484 -45.74 -4.57 4.04
N PRO A 485 -44.73 -5.17 4.71
CA PRO A 485 -43.55 -4.44 5.14
C PRO A 485 -42.77 -3.94 3.91
N GLY A 486 -42.22 -2.72 4.03
CA GLY A 486 -41.37 -2.13 3.00
C GLY A 486 -40.09 -2.93 2.74
N ILE A 487 -39.30 -2.46 1.77
CA ILE A 487 -38.02 -3.05 1.39
C ILE A 487 -36.92 -2.53 2.34
N GLU A 488 -35.99 -3.40 2.71
CA GLU A 488 -34.75 -3.03 3.42
C GLU A 488 -33.55 -3.18 2.49
N LEU A 489 -32.73 -2.13 2.38
CA LEU A 489 -31.53 -2.13 1.54
C LEU A 489 -30.29 -2.39 2.40
N PRO A 490 -29.33 -3.19 1.92
CA PRO A 490 -28.11 -3.48 2.67
C PRO A 490 -27.23 -2.23 2.80
N LEU A 491 -26.68 -2.03 3.99
CA LEU A 491 -25.73 -0.96 4.29
C LEU A 491 -24.29 -1.42 4.06
N LEU A 492 -23.40 -0.48 3.76
CA LEU A 492 -21.97 -0.75 3.69
C LEU A 492 -21.40 -1.00 5.10
N PRO A 493 -20.58 -2.05 5.27
CA PRO A 493 -19.88 -2.29 6.52
C PRO A 493 -18.79 -1.23 6.75
N MET A 494 -18.43 -1.01 8.01
CA MET A 494 -17.21 -0.25 8.34
C MET A 494 -15.99 -1.11 8.00
N MET A 495 -14.97 -0.51 7.39
CA MET A 495 -13.75 -1.22 7.02
C MET A 495 -12.87 -1.42 8.26
N ASP A 496 -12.46 -2.66 8.47
CA ASP A 496 -11.37 -3.01 9.39
C ASP A 496 -10.16 -3.40 8.53
N LEU A 497 -9.17 -2.51 8.44
CA LEU A 497 -8.03 -2.67 7.54
C LEU A 497 -6.76 -3.00 8.33
N ASP A 498 -6.45 -4.29 8.45
CA ASP A 498 -5.16 -4.77 8.94
C ASP A 498 -4.18 -4.99 7.78
N VAL A 499 -3.64 -3.89 7.23
CA VAL A 499 -2.65 -3.94 6.15
C VAL A 499 -1.29 -3.49 6.67
N GLN A 500 -0.31 -4.39 6.66
CA GLN A 500 1.08 -4.04 6.92
C GLN A 500 1.71 -3.44 5.65
N LEU A 501 1.94 -2.13 5.65
CA LEU A 501 2.68 -1.45 4.60
C LEU A 501 4.18 -1.60 4.86
N ASN A 502 4.88 -2.35 4.02
CA ASN A 502 6.34 -2.36 4.05
C ASN A 502 6.88 -1.15 3.26
N VAL A 503 7.12 -0.04 3.95
CA VAL A 503 7.45 1.26 3.33
C VAL A 503 8.92 1.35 2.90
N THR A 504 9.79 0.46 3.38
CA THR A 504 11.24 0.58 3.22
C THR A 504 11.88 -0.64 2.58
N SER A 505 12.60 -0.43 1.47
CA SER A 505 13.52 -1.39 0.84
C SER A 505 14.97 -0.94 0.99
N LEU A 506 15.32 -0.32 2.11
CA LEU A 506 16.69 0.14 2.36
C LEU A 506 17.59 -1.04 2.71
N GLU A 507 18.77 -1.07 2.07
CA GLU A 507 19.83 -2.00 2.45
C GLU A 507 20.25 -1.67 3.89
N PRO A 508 20.35 -2.66 4.80
CA PRO A 508 20.67 -2.40 6.20
C PRO A 508 22.05 -1.75 6.32
N SER A 509 22.18 -0.77 7.23
CA SER A 509 23.42 -0.01 7.40
C SER A 509 24.65 -0.89 7.66
N SER A 510 24.45 -2.05 8.30
CA SER A 510 25.48 -3.05 8.55
C SER A 510 26.15 -3.58 7.27
N VAL A 511 25.40 -3.74 6.18
CA VAL A 511 25.93 -4.22 4.90
C VAL A 511 26.76 -3.14 4.21
N LEU A 512 26.29 -1.88 4.27
CA LEU A 512 27.06 -0.73 3.78
C LEU A 512 28.38 -0.58 4.53
N VAL A 513 28.34 -0.63 5.86
CA VAL A 513 29.53 -0.57 6.73
C VAL A 513 30.48 -1.74 6.46
N ALA A 514 29.96 -2.95 6.28
CA ALA A 514 30.77 -4.12 5.94
C ALA A 514 31.49 -3.93 4.60
N ARG A 515 30.82 -3.38 3.59
CA ARG A 515 31.43 -3.09 2.27
C ARG A 515 32.55 -2.06 2.37
N LEU A 516 32.32 -0.97 3.10
CA LEU A 516 33.31 0.09 3.37
C LEU A 516 34.50 -0.46 4.16
N SER A 517 34.24 -1.18 5.25
CA SER A 517 35.26 -1.77 6.12
C SER A 517 36.11 -2.80 5.38
N SER A 518 35.49 -3.66 4.56
CA SER A 518 36.19 -4.68 3.78
C SER A 518 37.24 -4.07 2.83
N HIS A 519 36.88 -2.98 2.14
CA HIS A 519 37.81 -2.28 1.25
C HIS A 519 39.02 -1.71 2.01
N ILE A 520 38.80 -1.11 3.18
CA ILE A 520 39.88 -0.55 4.01
C ILE A 520 40.74 -1.65 4.64
N GLN A 521 40.14 -2.74 5.12
CA GLN A 521 40.85 -3.88 5.71
C GLN A 521 41.80 -4.54 4.72
N SER A 522 41.38 -4.69 3.45
CA SER A 522 42.25 -5.20 2.39
C SER A 522 43.53 -4.37 2.24
N GLN A 523 43.43 -3.04 2.36
CA GLN A 523 44.59 -2.14 2.29
C GLN A 523 45.50 -2.22 3.53
N ILE A 524 44.91 -2.35 4.72
CA ILE A 524 45.66 -2.51 5.98
C ILE A 524 46.59 -3.74 5.91
N VAL A 525 46.13 -4.85 5.33
CA VAL A 525 46.95 -6.06 5.15
C VAL A 525 48.17 -5.77 4.28
N VAL A 526 48.01 -5.03 3.19
CA VAL A 526 49.14 -4.66 2.30
C VAL A 526 50.20 -3.87 3.07
N TYR A 527 49.81 -2.89 3.89
CA TYR A 527 50.77 -2.12 4.69
C TYR A 527 51.48 -2.96 5.76
N TRP A 528 50.77 -3.89 6.41
CA TRP A 528 51.36 -4.81 7.38
C TRP A 528 52.39 -5.75 6.73
N VAL A 529 52.11 -6.27 5.53
CA VAL A 529 53.06 -7.11 4.78
C VAL A 529 54.33 -6.34 4.47
N ILE A 530 54.21 -5.08 4.02
CA ILE A 530 55.37 -4.22 3.73
C ILE A 530 56.16 -3.91 5.00
N PHE A 531 55.47 -3.65 6.13
CA PHE A 531 56.11 -3.42 7.43
C PHE A 531 56.86 -4.67 7.93
N ALA A 532 56.24 -5.84 7.83
CA ALA A 532 56.85 -7.11 8.22
C ALA A 532 58.10 -7.42 7.39
N LEU A 533 58.05 -7.16 6.08
CA LEU A 533 59.21 -7.30 5.19
C LEU A 533 60.35 -6.37 5.63
N TRP A 534 60.03 -5.12 5.99
CA TRP A 534 61.03 -4.18 6.52
C TRP A 534 61.66 -4.69 7.83
N CYS A 535 60.84 -5.17 8.78
CA CYS A 535 61.33 -5.73 10.04
C CYS A 535 62.28 -6.91 9.80
N LEU A 536 61.94 -7.80 8.86
CA LEU A 536 62.79 -8.93 8.49
C LEU A 536 64.15 -8.45 7.94
N CYS A 537 64.16 -7.46 7.04
CA CYS A 537 65.41 -6.86 6.57
C CYS A 537 66.22 -6.19 7.69
N ALA A 538 65.57 -5.54 8.65
CA ALA A 538 66.24 -4.91 9.79
C ALA A 538 66.92 -5.93 10.72
N VAL A 539 66.27 -7.09 10.96
CA VAL A 539 66.83 -8.20 11.74
C VAL A 539 68.00 -8.86 11.02
N LEU A 540 67.88 -9.13 9.72
CA LEU A 540 68.99 -9.65 8.92
C LEU A 540 70.19 -8.69 8.92
N GLY A 541 69.93 -7.38 8.85
CA GLY A 541 70.96 -6.36 8.98
C GLY A 541 71.65 -6.36 10.35
N LEU A 542 70.91 -6.63 11.42
CA LEU A 542 71.47 -6.78 12.76
C LEU A 542 72.42 -8.00 12.79
N GLY A 543 71.97 -9.15 12.29
CA GLY A 543 72.80 -10.36 12.19
C GLY A 543 74.10 -10.11 11.43
N TYR A 544 74.01 -9.46 10.26
CA TYR A 544 75.17 -9.11 9.44
C TYR A 544 76.20 -8.24 10.19
N VAL A 545 75.75 -7.21 10.92
CA VAL A 545 76.66 -6.31 11.67
C VAL A 545 77.33 -7.03 12.85
N TYR A 546 76.70 -8.04 13.44
CA TYR A 546 77.29 -8.82 14.53
C TYR A 546 78.22 -9.93 14.06
N GLU A 547 77.92 -10.58 12.92
CA GLU A 547 78.71 -11.67 12.35
C GLU A 547 79.95 -11.22 11.59
N VAL A 548 79.94 -10.04 10.96
CA VAL A 548 81.09 -9.52 10.22
C VAL A 548 81.92 -8.63 11.15
N PRO A 549 83.02 -9.11 11.75
CA PRO A 549 83.92 -8.26 12.49
C PRO A 549 84.60 -7.29 11.54
N MET A 550 84.13 -6.04 11.51
CA MET A 550 84.97 -4.92 11.06
C MET A 550 86.29 -4.99 11.84
N PRO A 551 87.46 -4.82 11.20
CA PRO A 551 88.75 -4.89 11.88
C PRO A 551 88.78 -3.80 12.95
N SER A 552 88.45 -4.19 14.18
CA SER A 552 88.10 -3.28 15.27
C SER A 552 89.32 -2.57 15.84
N LYS A 553 90.51 -3.00 15.43
CA LYS A 553 91.78 -2.33 15.70
C LYS A 553 92.73 -2.60 14.53
N LEU A 554 93.33 -1.56 13.96
CA LEU A 554 94.74 -1.67 13.57
C LEU A 554 95.53 -1.84 14.87
N THR A 555 95.39 -2.97 15.55
CA THR A 555 96.33 -3.35 16.61
C THR A 555 97.62 -3.67 15.89
N LEU A 556 98.47 -2.65 15.79
CA LEU A 556 99.92 -2.82 15.71
C LEU A 556 100.32 -3.79 16.83
N ARG A 557 100.39 -5.09 16.53
CA ARG A 557 101.28 -5.97 17.29
C ARG A 557 102.68 -5.52 16.89
N PRO A 558 103.51 -5.02 17.82
CA PRO A 558 104.91 -4.82 17.51
C PRO A 558 105.50 -6.20 17.22
N LEU A 559 105.75 -6.48 15.94
CA LEU A 559 106.62 -7.57 15.53
C LEU A 559 108.02 -7.21 16.03
N ARG A 560 108.33 -7.66 17.25
CA ARG A 560 109.69 -7.66 17.79
C ARG A 560 110.53 -8.61 16.95
N HIS A 561 111.00 -8.14 15.80
CA HIS A 561 112.02 -8.82 15.02
C HIS A 561 113.29 -8.90 15.90
N ARG A 562 113.72 -10.13 16.19
CA ARG A 562 115.08 -10.39 16.66
C ARG A 562 116.03 -10.06 15.51
N LEU A 563 116.61 -8.87 15.53
CA LEU A 563 117.90 -8.59 14.90
C LEU A 563 118.89 -8.39 16.04
N SER A 564 119.48 -9.50 16.47
CA SER A 564 120.72 -9.48 17.25
C SER A 564 121.87 -9.62 16.26
N GLU A 565 122.35 -8.49 15.77
CA GLU A 565 123.66 -8.41 15.14
C GLU A 565 124.47 -7.40 15.95
N LYS A 566 125.44 -7.89 16.73
CA LYS A 566 126.48 -7.05 17.34
C LYS A 566 127.83 -7.74 17.23
N LYS A 567 128.49 -7.41 16.11
CA LYS A 567 129.91 -7.07 15.85
C LYS A 567 131.07 -7.89 16.46
N PRO A 568 132.21 -7.93 15.73
CA PRO A 568 133.34 -8.81 15.96
C PRO A 568 134.37 -8.23 16.93
N ALA A 569 135.22 -9.11 17.47
CA ALA A 569 136.59 -8.79 17.88
C ALA A 569 137.48 -10.03 17.70
N SER A 570 138.37 -9.97 16.71
CA SER A 570 139.66 -10.67 16.70
C SER A 570 140.75 -9.62 17.05
N PRO A 571 141.97 -9.98 17.46
CA PRO A 571 142.85 -10.95 16.80
C PRO A 571 142.89 -12.35 17.43
#